data_AF-A0A914V4S3-F1
#
_entry.id   AF-A0A914V4S3-F1
#
_cell.length_a   1.000
_cell.length_b   1.000
_cell.length_c   1.000
_cell.angle_alpha   90.00
_cell.angle_beta   90.00
_cell.angle_gamma   90.00
#
_symmetry.space_group_name_H-M   'P 1'
#
loop_
_entity.id
_entity.type
_entity.pdbx_description
1 polymer ?
#
loop_
_entity_poly.entity_id
_entity_poly.type
_entity_poly.pdbx_seq_one_letter_code
_entity_poly.pdbx_strand_id
1 'polypeptide(L)'
;MVESEISEVSSKGADDDVEDGTVITNVNGVYIRQEQSGDVDVNSRPRHLRFSPSRSTICIRTHYVDMAVQQDQKSYVKHGVKRVHVSRSGMVVSDSNCITSMDHYGRIVSSTKDAIVLYHQP
;
A
#
# COMPACT_ATOMS: atom_id res chain seq x y z
N MET A 1 -5.52 19.04 -8.91
CA MET A 1 -4.24 18.36 -9.21
C MET A 1 -3.27 18.90 -8.18
N VAL A 2 -2.94 18.14 -7.15
CA VAL A 2 -2.04 18.61 -6.09
C VAL A 2 -0.63 18.28 -6.57
N GLU A 3 0.12 19.28 -6.99
CA GLU A 3 1.56 19.14 -7.20
C GLU A 3 2.19 19.03 -5.81
N SER A 4 2.67 17.84 -5.48
CA SER A 4 3.49 17.63 -4.28
C SER A 4 4.94 17.93 -4.68
N GLU A 5 5.48 19.03 -4.18
CA GLU A 5 6.92 19.28 -4.19
C GLU A 5 7.62 18.18 -3.40
N ILE A 6 8.34 17.30 -4.10
CA ILE A 6 9.26 16.35 -3.47
C ILE A 6 10.53 17.15 -3.18
N SER A 7 10.68 17.64 -1.95
CA SER A 7 11.93 18.22 -1.48
C SER A 7 12.95 17.11 -1.25
N GLU A 8 14.13 17.22 -1.87
CA GLU A 8 15.28 16.36 -1.62
C GLU A 8 15.74 16.55 -0.17
N VAL A 9 15.53 15.55 0.68
CA VAL A 9 16.02 15.55 2.06
C VAL A 9 17.44 14.98 2.04
N SER A 10 18.43 15.87 2.04
CA SER A 10 19.81 15.49 2.34
C SER A 10 19.92 15.17 3.84
N SER A 11 19.82 13.88 4.19
CA SER A 11 20.16 13.43 5.54
C SER A 11 21.67 13.33 5.66
N LYS A 12 22.25 14.01 6.66
CA LYS A 12 23.59 13.73 7.18
C LYS A 12 23.59 12.41 7.97
N GLY A 13 23.23 11.31 7.31
CA GLY A 13 23.36 9.95 7.81
C GLY A 13 24.65 9.32 7.29
N ALA A 14 25.19 8.33 8.00
CA ALA A 14 26.19 7.46 7.40
C ALA A 14 25.45 6.57 6.40
N ASP A 15 25.61 6.86 5.11
CA ASP A 15 25.11 6.03 4.03
C ASP A 15 26.10 4.90 3.80
N ASP A 16 25.67 3.66 4.03
CA ASP A 16 26.48 2.48 3.72
C ASP A 16 26.12 2.02 2.30
N ASP A 17 26.98 2.38 1.34
CA ASP A 17 26.90 1.86 -0.02
C ASP A 17 27.36 0.39 -0.02
N VAL A 18 26.43 -0.53 -0.30
CA VAL A 18 26.76 -1.94 -0.52
C VAL A 18 27.22 -2.09 -1.97
N GLU A 19 28.27 -2.90 -2.22
CA GLU A 19 28.89 -3.10 -3.56
C GLU A 19 27.88 -3.41 -4.68
N ASP A 20 26.69 -3.91 -4.34
CA ASP A 20 25.59 -4.22 -5.26
C ASP A 20 24.73 -3.00 -5.67
N GLY A 21 25.14 -1.78 -5.33
CA GLY A 21 24.39 -0.55 -5.64
C GLY A 21 23.12 -0.36 -4.80
N THR A 22 23.07 -1.02 -3.64
CA THR A 22 22.01 -0.82 -2.64
C THR A 22 22.45 0.27 -1.67
N VAL A 23 21.58 1.25 -1.45
CA VAL A 23 21.77 2.32 -0.47
C VAL A 23 20.96 2.01 0.78
N ILE A 24 21.59 2.07 1.94
CA ILE A 24 20.95 1.87 3.23
C ILE A 24 21.22 3.07 4.13
N THR A 25 20.16 3.67 4.66
CA THR A 25 20.26 4.80 5.59
C THR A 25 19.38 4.52 6.81
N ASN A 26 19.88 4.88 7.99
CA ASN A 26 19.09 4.92 9.22
C ASN A 26 18.88 6.37 9.67
N VAL A 27 17.63 6.82 9.68
CA VAL A 27 17.26 8.16 10.16
C VAL A 27 16.34 8.02 11.36
N ASN A 28 16.82 8.39 12.55
CA ASN A 28 16.03 8.36 13.79
C ASN A 28 15.35 6.99 14.07
N GLY A 29 16.02 5.88 13.78
CA GLY A 29 15.47 4.54 13.96
C GLY A 29 14.50 4.09 12.87
N VAL A 30 14.36 4.88 11.80
CA VAL A 30 13.71 4.47 10.55
C VAL A 30 14.79 3.92 9.63
N TYR A 31 14.64 2.65 9.25
CA TYR A 31 15.53 1.98 8.32
C TYR A 31 14.98 2.16 6.90
N ILE A 32 15.76 2.79 6.04
CA ILE A 32 15.42 3.03 4.64
C ILE A 32 16.43 2.25 3.80
N ARG A 33 15.93 1.42 2.88
CA ARG A 33 16.75 0.67 1.93
C ARG A 33 16.23 0.91 0.53
N GLN A 34 17.13 1.31 -0.37
CA GLN A 34 16.87 1.40 -1.79
C GLN A 34 17.76 0.40 -2.51
N GLU A 35 17.15 -0.50 -3.28
CA GLU A 35 17.88 -1.43 -4.15
C GLU A 35 18.24 -0.78 -5.48
N GLN A 36 19.20 -1.35 -6.20
CA GLN A 36 19.62 -0.87 -7.53
C GLN A 36 18.45 -0.85 -8.55
N SER A 37 17.46 -1.71 -8.36
CA SER A 37 16.22 -1.75 -9.15
C SER A 37 15.32 -0.52 -8.97
N GLY A 38 15.61 0.31 -7.95
CA GLY A 38 14.75 1.41 -7.50
C GLY A 38 13.66 0.98 -6.54
N ASP A 39 13.59 -0.31 -6.15
CA ASP A 39 12.71 -0.77 -5.09
C ASP A 39 13.14 -0.14 -3.76
N VAL A 40 12.18 0.41 -3.01
CA VAL A 40 12.41 1.10 -1.74
C VAL A 40 11.62 0.43 -0.63
N ASP A 41 12.31 0.08 0.45
CA ASP A 41 11.73 -0.44 1.68
C ASP A 41 12.02 0.54 2.84
N VAL A 42 10.96 1.01 3.49
CA VAL A 42 11.03 1.85 4.70
C VAL A 42 10.43 1.08 5.87
N ASN A 43 11.27 0.75 6.84
CA ASN A 43 10.91 -0.01 8.02
C ASN A 43 11.05 0.87 9.27
N SER A 44 9.92 1.14 9.92
CA SER A 44 9.85 1.84 11.21
C SER A 44 8.95 1.01 12.10
N ARG A 45 9.52 -0.03 12.72
CA ARG A 45 8.74 -1.10 13.36
C ARG A 45 7.62 -0.55 14.26
N PRO A 46 6.40 -1.11 14.16
CA PRO A 46 5.98 -2.21 13.28
C PRO A 46 5.41 -1.72 11.93
N ARG A 47 5.63 -0.45 11.56
CA ARG A 47 5.21 0.10 10.27
C ARG A 47 6.21 -0.28 9.17
N HIS A 48 5.67 -0.61 8.01
CA HIS A 48 6.45 -1.00 6.84
C HIS A 48 5.83 -0.37 5.59
N LEU A 49 6.63 0.35 4.83
CA LEU A 49 6.25 0.88 3.52
C LEU A 49 7.18 0.25 2.49
N ARG A 50 6.61 -0.29 1.42
CA ARG A 50 7.35 -0.85 0.29
C ARG A 50 6.86 -0.22 -0.99
N PHE A 51 7.80 0.18 -1.83
CA PHE A 51 7.56 0.70 -3.16
C PHE A 51 8.41 -0.07 -4.15
N SER A 52 7.82 -0.48 -5.28
CA SER A 52 8.54 -1.13 -6.37
C SER A 52 8.11 -0.52 -7.69
N PRO A 53 8.95 0.32 -8.32
CA PRO A 53 8.67 0.90 -9.63
C PRO A 53 8.50 -0.19 -10.70
N SER A 54 9.41 -1.17 -10.71
CA SER A 54 9.44 -2.27 -11.68
C SER A 54 8.16 -3.11 -11.67
N ARG A 55 7.54 -3.25 -10.51
CA ARG A 55 6.28 -3.97 -10.33
C ARG A 55 5.05 -3.06 -10.29
N SER A 56 5.25 -1.74 -10.34
CA SER A 56 4.21 -0.73 -10.15
C SER A 56 3.37 -0.97 -8.89
N THR A 57 4.04 -1.37 -7.80
CA THR A 57 3.36 -1.70 -6.53
C THR A 57 3.74 -0.76 -5.41
N ILE A 58 2.76 -0.44 -4.57
CA ILE A 58 2.95 0.27 -3.30
C ILE A 58 2.27 -0.55 -2.22
N CYS A 59 2.94 -0.84 -1.12
CA CYS A 59 2.38 -1.52 0.04
C CYS A 59 2.66 -0.71 1.30
N ILE A 60 1.64 -0.44 2.10
CA ILE A 60 1.76 0.27 3.37
C ILE A 60 1.08 -0.58 4.43
N ARG A 61 1.86 -0.95 5.45
CA ARG A 61 1.40 -1.68 6.61
C ARG A 61 1.72 -0.90 7.86
N THR A 62 0.69 -0.61 8.64
CA THR A 62 0.78 0.07 9.93
C THR A 62 -0.10 -0.68 10.94
N HIS A 63 -0.18 -0.17 12.17
CA HIS A 63 -1.07 -0.73 13.19
C HIS A 63 -2.54 -0.72 12.79
N TYR A 64 -2.97 0.31 12.07
CA TYR A 64 -4.38 0.55 11.80
C TYR A 64 -4.75 0.37 10.34
N VAL A 65 -3.78 0.56 9.43
CA VAL A 65 -3.99 0.52 7.99
C VAL A 65 -3.09 -0.54 7.35
N ASP A 66 -3.69 -1.42 6.57
CA ASP A 66 -3.01 -2.30 5.62
C ASP A 66 -3.55 -1.99 4.23
N MET A 67 -2.71 -1.54 3.32
CA MET A 67 -3.12 -1.14 1.98
C MET A 67 -2.06 -1.50 0.96
N ALA A 68 -2.52 -1.80 -0.25
CA ALA A 68 -1.62 -1.94 -1.37
C ALA A 68 -2.27 -1.51 -2.68
N VAL A 69 -1.44 -1.00 -3.58
CA VAL A 69 -1.69 -0.92 -5.02
C VAL A 69 -0.84 -2.01 -5.66
N GLN A 70 -1.48 -2.89 -6.42
CA GLN A 70 -0.85 -4.03 -7.06
C GLN A 70 -0.84 -3.86 -8.58
N GLN A 71 -0.02 -4.68 -9.24
CA GLN A 71 -0.09 -4.88 -10.68
C GLN A 71 -1.53 -5.27 -11.09
N ASP A 72 -1.95 -4.84 -12.27
CA ASP A 72 -3.30 -5.04 -12.84
C ASP A 72 -4.42 -4.11 -12.33
N GLN A 73 -4.08 -2.91 -11.87
CA GLN A 73 -5.07 -1.90 -11.42
C GLN A 73 -5.95 -2.40 -10.27
N LYS A 74 -5.40 -3.29 -9.43
CA LYS A 74 -6.05 -3.76 -8.21
C LYS A 74 -5.48 -3.00 -7.03
N SER A 75 -6.35 -2.53 -6.15
CA SER A 75 -5.92 -1.92 -4.90
C SER A 75 -6.83 -2.31 -3.77
N TYR A 76 -6.31 -2.24 -2.56
CA TYR A 76 -7.11 -2.42 -1.36
C TYR A 76 -6.63 -1.51 -0.24
N VAL A 77 -7.55 -1.22 0.67
CA VAL A 77 -7.25 -0.61 1.97
C VAL A 77 -8.10 -1.30 3.02
N LYS A 78 -7.48 -1.63 4.15
CA LYS A 78 -8.12 -2.20 5.32
C LYS A 78 -7.82 -1.32 6.53
N HIS A 79 -8.87 -0.93 7.25
CA HIS A 79 -8.77 -0.25 8.53
C HIS A 79 -9.66 -0.95 9.57
N GLY A 80 -9.04 -1.75 10.44
CA GLY A 80 -9.77 -2.63 11.37
C GLY A 80 -10.64 -3.64 10.61
N VAL A 81 -11.96 -3.57 10.83
CA VAL A 81 -12.95 -4.39 10.11
C VAL A 81 -13.37 -3.80 8.76
N LYS A 82 -13.10 -2.50 8.54
CA LYS A 82 -13.46 -1.80 7.32
C LYS A 82 -12.48 -2.14 6.20
N ARG A 83 -12.99 -2.44 5.01
CA ARG A 83 -12.19 -2.81 3.84
C ARG A 83 -12.76 -2.18 2.59
N VAL A 84 -11.88 -1.75 1.71
CA VAL A 84 -12.20 -1.35 0.34
C VAL A 84 -11.29 -2.12 -0.59
N HIS A 85 -11.86 -2.69 -1.64
CA HIS A 85 -11.15 -3.30 -2.76
C HIS A 85 -11.59 -2.60 -4.04
N VAL A 86 -10.64 -2.23 -4.89
CA VAL A 86 -10.89 -1.62 -6.20
C VAL A 86 -10.20 -2.45 -7.27
N SER A 87 -10.86 -2.57 -8.42
CA SER A 87 -10.33 -3.20 -9.61
C SER A 87 -10.92 -2.55 -10.87
N ARG A 88 -10.53 -3.05 -12.05
CA ARG A 88 -11.09 -2.60 -13.33
C ARG A 88 -12.61 -2.77 -13.46
N SER A 89 -13.20 -3.74 -12.75
CA SER A 89 -14.65 -4.00 -12.83
C SER A 89 -15.46 -3.20 -11.82
N GLY A 90 -14.82 -2.47 -10.91
CA GLY A 90 -15.48 -1.68 -9.89
C GLY A 90 -14.86 -1.81 -8.51
N MET A 91 -15.69 -1.58 -7.49
CA MET A 91 -15.27 -1.42 -6.10
C MET A 91 -16.16 -2.24 -5.16
N VAL A 92 -15.58 -2.78 -4.09
CA VAL A 92 -16.29 -3.42 -2.98
C VAL A 92 -15.87 -2.76 -1.68
N VAL A 93 -16.83 -2.29 -0.89
CA VAL A 93 -16.65 -1.69 0.42
C VAL A 93 -17.34 -2.55 1.46
N SER A 94 -16.72 -2.77 2.61
CA SER A 94 -17.33 -3.51 3.71
C SER A 94 -16.91 -2.97 5.08
N ASP A 95 -17.77 -3.13 6.09
CA ASP A 95 -17.56 -2.63 7.44
C ASP A 95 -18.04 -3.59 8.55
N SER A 96 -17.83 -4.90 8.36
CA SER A 96 -18.37 -6.03 9.14
C SER A 96 -19.89 -6.18 9.16
N ASN A 97 -20.65 -5.10 9.04
CA ASN A 97 -22.10 -5.14 9.05
C ASN A 97 -22.68 -5.22 7.64
N CYS A 98 -22.07 -4.48 6.71
CA CYS A 98 -22.52 -4.37 5.34
C CYS A 98 -21.38 -4.71 4.37
N ILE A 99 -21.74 -5.26 3.21
CA ILE A 99 -20.94 -5.23 2.00
C ILE A 99 -21.74 -4.47 0.94
N THR A 100 -21.09 -3.50 0.31
CA THR A 100 -21.64 -2.77 -0.84
C THR A 100 -20.66 -2.85 -1.99
N SER A 101 -21.16 -3.14 -3.20
CA SER A 101 -20.36 -3.18 -4.41
C SER A 101 -20.87 -2.18 -5.45
N MET A 102 -19.93 -1.62 -6.18
CA MET A 102 -20.13 -0.62 -7.22
C MET A 102 -19.46 -1.10 -8.50
N ASP A 103 -20.09 -0.90 -9.66
CA ASP A 103 -19.47 -1.17 -10.96
C ASP A 103 -18.48 -0.07 -11.37
N HIS A 104 -17.78 -0.25 -12.49
CA HIS A 104 -16.82 0.73 -13.00
C HIS A 104 -17.45 2.03 -13.54
N TYR A 105 -18.79 2.12 -13.61
CA TYR A 105 -19.52 3.35 -13.96
C TYR A 105 -19.94 4.16 -12.73
N GLY A 106 -19.66 3.67 -11.52
CA GLY A 106 -20.05 4.32 -10.27
C GLY A 106 -21.45 3.94 -9.77
N ARG A 107 -22.10 2.93 -10.36
CA ARG A 107 -23.43 2.48 -9.95
C ARG A 107 -23.34 1.42 -8.87
N ILE A 108 -24.15 1.55 -7.82
CA ILE A 108 -24.27 0.51 -6.79
C ILE A 108 -24.99 -0.70 -7.40
N VAL A 109 -24.32 -1.86 -7.42
CA VAL A 109 -24.86 -3.10 -7.99
C VAL A 109 -25.34 -4.09 -6.94
N SER A 110 -24.84 -3.99 -5.71
CA SER A 110 -25.30 -4.82 -4.58
C SER A 110 -25.03 -4.12 -3.26
N SER A 111 -25.90 -4.35 -2.28
CA SER A 111 -25.72 -3.93 -0.90
C SER A 111 -26.43 -4.90 0.03
N THR A 112 -25.66 -5.63 0.84
CA THR A 112 -26.16 -6.70 1.71
C THR A 112 -25.71 -6.45 3.14
N LYS A 113 -26.68 -6.50 4.06
CA LYS A 113 -26.42 -6.61 5.51
C LYS A 113 -26.29 -8.10 5.85
N ASP A 114 -25.35 -8.47 6.73
CA ASP A 114 -24.94 -9.85 7.09
C ASP A 114 -23.78 -10.43 6.26
N ALA A 115 -22.69 -9.69 6.20
CA ALA A 115 -21.48 -10.04 5.49
C ALA A 115 -20.69 -11.20 6.12
N ILE A 116 -21.04 -12.46 5.84
CA ILE A 116 -20.11 -13.59 5.97
C ILE A 116 -19.11 -13.48 4.81
N VAL A 117 -17.94 -12.91 5.07
CA VAL A 117 -16.86 -12.82 4.08
C VAL A 117 -16.23 -14.21 3.90
N LEU A 118 -16.70 -14.96 2.90
CA LEU A 118 -15.99 -16.11 2.37
C LEU A 118 -15.01 -15.62 1.30
N TYR A 119 -13.71 -15.59 1.63
CA TYR A 119 -12.68 -15.65 0.60
C TYR A 119 -11.76 -16.83 0.86
N HIS A 120 -11.69 -17.69 -0.17
CA HIS A 120 -10.63 -18.67 -0.38
C HIS A 120 -9.28 -17.94 -0.42
N GLN A 121 -8.33 -18.37 0.41
CA GLN A 121 -6.91 -18.08 0.19
C GLN A 121 -6.34 -19.11 -0.81
N PRO A 122 -5.37 -18.73 -1.65
CA PRO A 122 -4.64 -19.68 -2.49
C PRO A 122 -3.85 -20.71 -1.68
#